data_AF-A0A480WV22-F1
#
_entry.id   AF-A0A480WV22-F1
#
_cell.length_a   1.000
_cell.length_b   1.000
_cell.length_c   1.000
_cell.angle_alpha   90.00
_cell.angle_beta   90.00
_cell.angle_gamma   90.00
#
_symmetry.space_group_name_H-M   'P 1'
#
loop_
_entity.id
_entity.type
_entity.pdbx_description
1 polymer ?
#
loop_
_entity_poly.entity_id
_entity_poly.type
_entity_poly.pdbx_seq_one_letter_code
_entity_poly.pdbx_strand_id
1 'polypeptide(L)'
;MDRRAEFKRWKAQCLSKADFSRKGCVDEDVVEIVQLLNGREQFFTTSSCAGRIILLEQGMDSLEVQKQNCCWLLVSHKPCVKDDVVSLYI
;
A
#
# COMPACT_ATOMS: atom_id res chain seq x y z
N MET A 1 21.28 -25.86 -7.82
CA MET A 1 19.93 -25.63 -7.27
C MET A 1 19.00 -25.19 -8.39
N ASP A 2 17.77 -25.69 -8.44
CA ASP A 2 16.78 -25.31 -9.46
C ASP A 2 16.11 -23.97 -9.10
N ARG A 3 16.56 -22.90 -9.76
CA ARG A 3 16.04 -21.54 -9.58
C ARG A 3 14.55 -21.42 -9.92
N ARG A 4 14.03 -22.25 -10.82
CA ARG A 4 12.62 -22.20 -11.22
C ARG A 4 11.73 -22.78 -10.12
N ALA A 5 12.15 -23.89 -9.51
CA ALA A 5 11.45 -24.45 -8.36
C ALA A 5 11.48 -23.49 -7.16
N GLU A 6 12.61 -22.83 -6.91
CA GLU A 6 12.74 -21.81 -5.86
C GLU A 6 11.78 -20.64 -6.08
N PHE A 7 11.75 -20.08 -7.30
CA PHE A 7 10.83 -19.00 -7.64
C PHE A 7 9.35 -19.41 -7.46
N LYS A 8 8.97 -20.61 -7.91
CA LYS A 8 7.59 -21.12 -7.72
C LYS A 8 7.20 -21.20 -6.26
N ARG A 9 8.10 -21.67 -5.38
CA ARG A 9 7.86 -21.71 -3.92
C ARG A 9 7.72 -20.31 -3.35
N TRP A 10 8.61 -19.38 -3.73
CA TRP A 10 8.56 -18.00 -3.25
C TRP A 10 7.28 -17.31 -3.68
N LYS A 11 6.88 -17.46 -4.95
CA LYS A 11 5.61 -16.95 -5.47
C LYS A 11 4.43 -17.50 -4.68
N ALA A 12 4.34 -18.82 -4.48
CA ALA A 12 3.25 -19.43 -3.73
C ALA A 12 3.17 -18.89 -2.30
N GLN A 13 4.32 -18.76 -1.63
CA GLN A 13 4.39 -18.19 -0.28
C GLN A 13 3.96 -16.73 -0.23
N CYS A 14 4.33 -15.91 -1.22
CA CYS A 14 3.94 -14.51 -1.26
C CYS A 14 2.44 -14.34 -1.51
N LEU A 15 1.85 -15.12 -2.43
CA LEU A 15 0.43 -15.03 -2.77
C LEU A 15 -0.49 -15.61 -1.69
N SER A 16 0.03 -16.43 -0.77
CA SER A 16 -0.73 -16.97 0.36
C SER A 16 -0.73 -16.06 1.59
N LYS A 17 0.01 -14.93 1.58
CA LYS A 17 0.08 -14.03 2.73
C LYS A 17 -1.21 -13.24 2.87
N ALA A 18 -1.61 -12.99 4.11
CA ALA A 18 -2.60 -11.98 4.43
C ALA A 18 -2.10 -10.59 4.00
N ASP A 19 -3.03 -9.69 3.70
CA ASP A 19 -2.72 -8.30 3.40
C ASP A 19 -2.32 -7.57 4.70
N PHE A 20 -1.08 -7.06 4.74
CA PHE A 20 -0.53 -6.31 5.87
C PHE A 20 -0.55 -4.79 5.65
N SER A 21 -1.15 -4.32 4.55
CA SER A 21 -1.39 -2.89 4.37
C SER A 21 -2.40 -2.40 5.41
N ARG A 22 -2.36 -1.09 5.73
CA ARG A 22 -3.36 -0.50 6.64
C ARG A 22 -4.78 -0.55 6.08
N LYS A 23 -4.91 -0.61 4.74
CA LYS A 23 -6.21 -0.75 4.05
C LYS A 23 -6.77 -2.17 4.20
N GLY A 24 -5.89 -3.16 4.31
CA GLY A 24 -6.26 -4.58 4.44
C GLY A 24 -6.75 -5.22 3.14
N CYS A 25 -6.67 -4.51 2.02
CA CYS A 25 -6.94 -5.03 0.69
C CYS A 25 -6.16 -4.25 -0.38
N VAL A 26 -6.06 -4.86 -1.57
CA VAL A 26 -5.49 -4.23 -2.77
C VAL A 26 -6.38 -3.08 -3.23
N ASP A 27 -5.76 -1.98 -3.66
CA ASP A 27 -6.47 -0.84 -4.22
C ASP A 27 -7.26 -1.21 -5.47
N GLU A 28 -8.53 -0.79 -5.51
CA GLU A 28 -9.49 -1.12 -6.57
C GLU A 28 -8.97 -0.69 -7.94
N ASP A 29 -8.27 0.45 -8.01
CA ASP A 29 -7.75 1.03 -9.25
C ASP A 29 -6.60 0.22 -9.88
N VAL A 30 -5.98 -0.69 -9.12
CA VAL A 30 -4.88 -1.55 -9.59
C VAL A 30 -5.15 -3.04 -9.41
N VAL A 31 -6.35 -3.42 -8.97
CA VAL A 31 -6.67 -4.82 -8.70
C VAL A 31 -6.51 -5.69 -9.95
N GLU A 32 -6.93 -5.19 -11.11
CA GLU A 32 -6.87 -5.91 -12.39
C GLU A 32 -5.43 -6.19 -12.82
N ILE A 33 -4.56 -5.17 -12.74
CA ILE A 33 -3.14 -5.34 -13.12
C ILE A 33 -2.40 -6.24 -12.13
N VAL A 34 -2.72 -6.16 -10.83
CA VAL A 34 -2.15 -7.05 -9.81
C VAL A 34 -2.55 -8.51 -10.09
N GLN A 35 -3.83 -8.77 -10.36
CA GLN A 35 -4.31 -10.11 -10.73
C GLN A 35 -3.66 -10.62 -12.02
N LEU A 36 -3.56 -9.76 -13.04
CA LEU A 36 -2.91 -10.10 -14.31
C LEU A 36 -1.46 -10.52 -14.12
N LEU A 37 -0.68 -9.76 -13.35
CA LEU A 37 0.73 -10.08 -13.07
C LEU A 37 0.85 -11.37 -12.25
N ASN A 38 0.01 -11.55 -11.23
CA ASN A 38 0.02 -12.74 -10.38
C ASN A 38 -0.45 -14.01 -11.10
N GLY A 39 -1.20 -13.88 -12.20
CA GLY A 39 -1.56 -15.01 -13.06
C GLY A 39 -0.41 -15.54 -13.94
N ARG A 40 0.71 -14.83 -14.12
CA ARG A 40 1.81 -15.23 -15.01
C ARG A 40 2.83 -16.13 -14.31
N GLU A 41 3.36 -17.16 -14.95
CA GLU A 41 4.37 -18.04 -14.30
C GLU A 41 5.65 -17.31 -13.90
N GLN A 42 6.03 -16.27 -14.63
CA GLN A 42 7.32 -15.61 -14.54
C GLN A 42 7.36 -14.45 -13.54
N PHE A 43 6.20 -13.98 -13.07
CA PHE A 43 6.09 -12.78 -12.25
C PHE A 43 5.08 -12.97 -11.13
N PHE A 44 5.23 -12.18 -10.08
CA PHE A 44 4.22 -11.95 -9.06
C PHE A 44 4.51 -10.61 -8.37
N THR A 45 3.50 -10.01 -7.77
CA THR A 45 3.59 -8.79 -6.99
C THR A 45 3.96 -9.11 -5.55
N THR A 46 4.85 -8.32 -4.95
CA THR A 46 5.18 -8.41 -3.52
C THR A 46 4.38 -7.42 -2.67
N SER A 47 4.05 -6.27 -3.25
CA SER A 47 3.18 -5.22 -2.70
C SER A 47 2.65 -4.34 -3.83
N SER A 48 1.62 -3.55 -3.55
CA SER A 48 1.02 -2.61 -4.51
C SER A 48 0.33 -1.45 -3.79
N CYS A 49 0.25 -0.29 -4.44
CA CYS A 49 -0.60 0.85 -4.03
C CYS A 49 -0.88 1.69 -5.28
N ALA A 50 -2.13 2.14 -5.45
CA ALA A 50 -2.55 3.02 -6.54
C ALA A 50 -2.19 4.50 -6.31
N GLY A 51 -1.56 4.81 -5.17
CA GLY A 51 -1.33 6.18 -4.70
C GLY A 51 -2.34 6.57 -3.62
N ARG A 52 -1.93 7.48 -2.73
CA ARG A 52 -2.77 7.97 -1.65
C ARG A 52 -2.41 9.38 -1.22
N ILE A 53 -3.41 10.11 -0.74
CA ILE A 53 -3.30 11.38 -0.03
C ILE A 53 -3.38 11.07 1.47
N ILE A 54 -2.47 11.66 2.25
CA ILE A 54 -2.42 11.46 3.70
C ILE A 54 -2.32 12.82 4.38
N LEU A 55 -3.13 13.05 5.40
CA LEU A 55 -2.94 14.14 6.35
C LEU A 55 -2.24 13.56 7.58
N LEU A 56 -1.07 14.10 7.89
CA LEU A 56 -0.23 13.66 8.99
C LEU A 56 -0.17 14.76 10.05
N GLU A 57 -0.30 14.37 11.31
CA GLU A 57 0.13 15.24 12.40
C GLU A 57 1.65 15.10 12.54
N GLN A 58 2.37 16.22 12.39
CA GLN A 58 3.82 16.26 12.57
C GLN A 58 4.13 16.89 13.94
N GLY A 59 4.97 16.21 14.73
CA GLY A 59 5.49 16.79 15.98
C GLY A 59 6.35 18.03 15.71
N MET A 60 6.36 18.98 16.65
CA MET A 60 7.04 20.28 16.48
C MET A 60 8.58 20.19 16.37
N ASP A 61 9.17 19.04 16.69
CA ASP A 61 10.60 18.95 17.05
C ASP A 61 11.57 18.59 15.90
N SER A 62 11.13 18.52 14.64
CA SER A 62 12.11 18.37 13.54
C SER A 62 11.60 18.87 12.19
N LEU A 63 12.47 19.59 11.48
CA LEU A 63 12.32 19.91 10.05
C LEU A 63 12.46 18.68 9.14
N GLU A 64 12.71 17.50 9.73
CA GLU A 64 12.91 16.25 9.00
C GLU A 64 11.59 15.52 8.74
N VAL A 65 11.53 14.79 7.64
CA VAL A 65 10.36 13.99 7.27
C VAL A 65 10.26 12.77 8.19
N GLN A 66 9.42 12.85 9.21
CA GLN A 66 9.13 11.73 10.10
C GLN A 66 8.18 10.72 9.44
N LYS A 67 8.74 9.59 8.98
CA LYS A 67 7.96 8.51 8.33
C LYS A 67 7.47 7.42 9.30
N GLN A 68 7.97 7.40 10.54
CA GLN A 68 7.65 6.41 11.56
C GLN A 68 6.95 7.07 12.75
N ASN A 69 6.04 6.35 13.41
CA ASN A 69 5.27 6.82 14.57
C ASN A 69 4.52 8.15 14.33
N CYS A 70 4.16 8.45 13.09
CA CYS A 70 3.32 9.60 12.76
C CYS A 70 1.83 9.24 12.92
N CYS A 71 1.06 10.19 13.44
CA CYS A 71 -0.39 10.07 13.53
C CYS A 71 -1.00 10.38 12.15
N TRP A 72 -1.81 9.45 11.64
CA TRP A 72 -2.47 9.60 10.34
C TRP A 72 -3.90 10.09 10.61
N LEU A 73 -4.14 11.37 10.35
CA LEU A 73 -5.44 12.01 10.57
C LEU A 73 -6.41 11.67 9.42
N LEU A 74 -5.89 11.56 8.20
CA LEU A 74 -6.66 11.18 7.02
C LEU A 74 -5.83 10.26 6.12
N VAL A 75 -6.49 9.29 5.49
CA VAL A 75 -5.94 8.48 4.41
C VAL A 75 -7.00 8.34 3.33
N SER A 76 -6.66 8.74 2.10
CA SER A 76 -7.54 8.53 0.95
C SER A 76 -6.75 7.97 -0.22
N HIS A 77 -7.29 6.93 -0.85
CA HIS A 77 -6.82 6.40 -2.14
C HIS A 77 -7.60 7.03 -3.32
N LYS A 78 -8.38 8.07 -3.06
CA LYS A 78 -9.14 8.86 -4.04
C LYS A 78 -8.78 10.34 -3.92
N PRO A 79 -9.04 11.16 -4.95
CA PRO A 79 -8.87 12.60 -4.84
C PRO A 79 -9.67 13.15 -3.65
N CYS A 80 -9.05 14.04 -2.87
CA CYS A 80 -9.70 14.75 -1.77
C CYS A 80 -10.16 16.13 -2.24
N VAL A 81 -11.27 16.60 -1.69
CA VAL A 81 -11.68 18.01 -1.74
C VAL A 81 -11.25 18.74 -0.48
N LYS A 82 -11.33 20.07 -0.48
CA LYS A 82 -10.95 20.92 0.67
C LYS A 82 -11.66 20.49 1.95
N ASP A 83 -12.95 20.17 1.85
CA ASP A 83 -13.78 19.87 3.02
C ASP A 83 -13.35 18.58 3.72
N ASP A 84 -12.85 17.57 2.99
CA ASP A 84 -12.33 16.31 3.55
C ASP A 84 -11.17 16.53 4.54
N VAL A 85 -10.44 17.65 4.38
CA VAL A 85 -9.29 18.01 5.20
C VAL A 85 -9.69 18.94 6.34
N VAL A 86 -10.55 19.93 6.06
CA VAL A 86 -10.92 20.98 7.03
C VAL A 86 -11.83 20.44 8.14
N SER A 87 -12.70 19.47 7.84
CA SER A 87 -13.61 18.88 8.84
C SER A 87 -12.91 18.11 9.96
N LEU A 88 -11.61 17.85 9.84
CA LEU A 88 -10.82 17.15 10.86
C LEU A 88 -10.20 18.10 11.90
N TYR A 89 -10.35 19.43 11.72
CA TYR A 89 -9.71 20.47 12.55
C TYR A 89 -10.71 21.37 13.30
N ILE A 90 -12.02 21.16 13.17
CA ILE A 90 -13.09 21.88 13.90
C ILE A 90 -13.70 20.92 14.91
#